data_AF-A0A353DY05-F1
#
_entry.id   AF-A0A353DY05-F1
#
_cell.length_a   1.000
_cell.length_b   1.000
_cell.length_c   1.000
_cell.angle_alpha   90.00
_cell.angle_beta   90.00
_cell.angle_gamma   90.00
#
_symmetry.space_group_name_H-M   'P 1'
#
loop_
_entity.id
_entity.type
_entity.pdbx_description
1 polymer ?
#
loop_
_entity_poly.entity_id
_entity_poly.type
_entity_poly.pdbx_seq_one_letter_code
_entity_poly.pdbx_strand_id
1 'polypeptide(L)'
;MSDKKERMRAFAATFSDSGRWDPRYWGYFITFNQGRYFEAHDVLEDLWLECRKQRLDTFYKALIQLAGVFVHLQKQRLRPARALMDLSQGYLHAHGTMVEGLSLGPVHALLDQWRVRIAGLESLDFHQYPPPRLLMPEQGLDV
;
A
#
# COMPACT_ATOMS: atom_id res chain seq x y z
N MET A 1 -1.36 -20.51 -16.11
CA MET A 1 -1.51 -19.42 -15.13
C MET A 1 -1.30 -20.03 -13.75
N SER A 2 -0.60 -19.37 -12.83
CA SER A 2 -0.24 -19.96 -11.52
C SER A 2 -1.42 -19.95 -10.54
N ASP A 3 -1.61 -21.02 -9.76
CA ASP A 3 -2.62 -21.17 -8.69
C ASP A 3 -2.68 -19.98 -7.72
N LYS A 4 -1.53 -19.33 -7.48
CA LYS A 4 -1.44 -18.13 -6.64
C LYS A 4 -2.29 -16.98 -7.20
N LYS A 5 -2.23 -16.76 -8.52
CA LYS A 5 -2.92 -15.66 -9.21
C LYS A 5 -4.44 -15.84 -9.13
N GLU A 6 -4.89 -17.06 -9.35
CA GLU A 6 -6.31 -17.41 -9.28
C GLU A 6 -6.87 -17.26 -7.86
N ARG A 7 -6.14 -17.74 -6.85
CA ARG A 7 -6.49 -17.49 -5.45
C ARG A 7 -6.57 -16.00 -5.12
N MET A 8 -5.62 -15.21 -5.59
CA MET A 8 -5.59 -13.78 -5.30
C MET A 8 -6.76 -13.03 -5.95
N ARG A 9 -7.10 -13.37 -7.19
CA ARG A 9 -8.28 -12.83 -7.88
C ARG A 9 -9.58 -13.23 -7.20
N ALA A 10 -9.73 -14.51 -6.82
CA ALA A 10 -10.90 -14.98 -6.09
C ALA A 10 -11.04 -14.27 -4.74
N PHE A 11 -9.93 -14.08 -4.02
CA PHE A 11 -9.89 -13.31 -2.78
C PHE A 11 -10.27 -11.84 -3.02
N ALA A 12 -9.68 -11.19 -4.02
CA ALA A 12 -9.96 -9.81 -4.35
C ALA A 12 -11.42 -9.58 -4.77
N ALA A 13 -12.02 -10.54 -5.48
CA ALA A 13 -13.43 -10.50 -5.91
C ALA A 13 -14.43 -10.48 -4.75
N THR A 14 -14.00 -10.81 -3.52
CA THR A 14 -14.83 -10.67 -2.33
C THR A 14 -14.97 -9.21 -1.87
N PHE A 15 -14.12 -8.32 -2.37
CA PHE A 15 -14.16 -6.90 -2.08
C PHE A 15 -14.93 -6.16 -3.17
N SER A 16 -15.91 -5.35 -2.77
CA SER A 16 -16.64 -4.50 -3.71
C SER A 16 -16.97 -3.17 -3.04
N ASP A 17 -16.72 -2.08 -3.75
CA ASP A 17 -17.22 -0.74 -3.44
C ASP A 17 -18.28 -0.35 -4.47
N SER A 18 -19.40 -1.07 -4.48
CA SER A 18 -20.51 -0.80 -5.42
C SER A 18 -20.11 -0.83 -6.92
N GLY A 19 -18.97 -1.46 -7.27
CA GLY A 19 -18.44 -1.56 -8.63
C GLY A 19 -17.58 -0.38 -9.10
N ARG A 20 -17.17 0.53 -8.21
CA ARG A 20 -16.51 1.79 -8.59
C ARG A 20 -15.03 1.70 -8.89
N TRP A 21 -14.31 0.89 -8.11
CA TRP A 21 -12.89 0.63 -8.28
C TRP A 21 -12.66 -0.86 -8.61
N ASP A 22 -11.51 -1.17 -9.21
CA ASP A 22 -11.10 -2.57 -9.35
C ASP A 22 -11.09 -3.23 -7.95
N PRO A 23 -11.71 -4.42 -7.79
CA PRO A 23 -11.76 -5.14 -6.52
C PRO A 23 -10.39 -5.32 -5.84
N ARG A 24 -9.31 -5.40 -6.61
CA ARG A 24 -7.93 -5.48 -6.09
C ARG A 24 -7.46 -4.16 -5.52
N TYR A 25 -7.77 -3.03 -6.17
CA TYR A 25 -7.45 -1.71 -5.61
C TYR A 25 -8.20 -1.48 -4.30
N TRP A 26 -9.49 -1.79 -4.25
CA TRP A 26 -10.27 -1.69 -3.01
C TRP A 26 -9.77 -2.67 -1.94
N GLY A 27 -9.50 -3.91 -2.34
CA GLY A 27 -8.99 -4.97 -1.48
C GLY A 27 -7.64 -4.66 -0.85
N TYR A 28 -6.78 -3.89 -1.53
CA TYR A 28 -5.53 -3.40 -0.96
C TYR A 28 -5.78 -2.63 0.34
N PHE A 29 -6.68 -1.64 0.35
CA PHE A 29 -6.93 -0.83 1.54
C PHE A 29 -7.59 -1.63 2.65
N ILE A 30 -8.55 -2.50 2.33
CA ILE A 30 -9.19 -3.37 3.32
C ILE A 30 -8.15 -4.24 4.01
N THR A 31 -7.32 -4.94 3.24
CA THR A 31 -6.30 -5.85 3.79
C THR A 31 -5.18 -5.11 4.52
N PHE A 32 -4.73 -3.97 3.99
CA PHE A 32 -3.77 -3.10 4.65
C PHE A 32 -4.29 -2.66 6.01
N ASN A 33 -5.54 -2.18 6.09
CA ASN A 33 -6.15 -1.67 7.32
C ASN A 33 -6.45 -2.77 8.35
N GLN A 34 -6.45 -4.04 7.93
CA GLN A 34 -6.51 -5.23 8.79
C GLN A 34 -5.13 -5.68 9.28
N GLY A 35 -4.04 -5.01 8.88
CA GLY A 35 -2.66 -5.40 9.21
C GLY A 35 -2.11 -6.57 8.38
N ARG A 36 -2.84 -6.97 7.33
CA ARG A 36 -2.48 -8.06 6.40
C ARG A 36 -1.66 -7.51 5.23
N TYR A 37 -0.50 -6.93 5.55
CA TYR A 37 0.29 -6.16 4.58
C TYR A 37 0.88 -7.01 3.44
N PHE A 38 1.16 -8.29 3.69
CA PHE A 38 1.64 -9.19 2.66
C PHE A 38 0.54 -9.47 1.62
N GLU A 39 -0.68 -9.71 2.07
CA GLU A 39 -1.83 -9.86 1.18
C GLU A 39 -2.18 -8.56 0.48
N ALA A 40 -2.10 -7.41 1.16
CA ALA A 40 -2.27 -6.11 0.52
C ALA A 40 -1.27 -5.93 -0.65
N HIS A 41 0.00 -6.22 -0.41
CA HIS A 41 1.04 -6.20 -1.44
C HIS A 41 0.66 -7.09 -2.63
N ASP A 42 0.37 -8.37 -2.39
CA ASP A 42 0.09 -9.33 -3.46
C ASP A 42 -1.19 -8.99 -4.24
N VAL A 43 -2.25 -8.52 -3.57
CA VAL A 43 -3.50 -8.10 -4.22
C VAL A 43 -3.24 -6.95 -5.19
N LEU A 44 -2.53 -5.91 -4.75
CA LEU A 44 -2.29 -4.75 -5.60
C LEU A 44 -1.23 -5.02 -6.68
N GLU A 45 -0.24 -5.87 -6.39
CA GLU A 45 0.74 -6.31 -7.39
C GLU A 45 0.04 -7.03 -8.56
N ASP A 46 -0.97 -7.86 -8.30
CA ASP A 46 -1.74 -8.54 -9.36
C ASP A 46 -2.40 -7.55 -10.32
N LEU A 47 -2.98 -6.46 -9.79
CA LEU A 47 -3.55 -5.38 -10.60
C LEU A 47 -2.45 -4.61 -11.34
N TRP A 48 -1.38 -4.22 -10.65
CA TRP A 48 -0.28 -3.47 -11.25
C TRP A 48 0.39 -4.21 -12.42
N LEU A 49 0.54 -5.54 -12.33
CA LEU A 49 1.10 -6.35 -13.40
C LEU A 49 0.31 -6.26 -14.72
N GLU A 50 -0.99 -5.96 -14.66
CA GLU A 50 -1.87 -5.77 -15.83
C GLU A 50 -1.83 -4.33 -16.35
N CYS A 51 -1.46 -3.36 -15.50
CA CYS A 51 -1.41 -1.93 -15.83
C CYS A 51 0.02 -1.38 -15.97
N ARG A 52 1.03 -2.23 -16.19
CA ARG A 52 2.44 -1.81 -16.28
C ARG A 52 2.64 -0.77 -17.36
N LYS A 53 3.49 0.23 -17.08
CA LYS A 53 3.85 1.34 -17.98
C LYS A 53 2.67 2.26 -18.36
N GLN A 54 1.55 2.18 -17.63
CA GLN A 54 0.43 3.10 -17.78
C GLN A 54 0.52 4.27 -16.78
N ARG A 55 -0.45 5.18 -16.84
CA ARG A 55 -0.52 6.39 -16.00
C ARG A 55 -0.37 6.11 -14.49
N LEU A 56 -0.86 4.95 -14.03
CA LEU A 56 -0.87 4.57 -12.61
C LEU A 56 0.32 3.69 -12.20
N ASP A 57 1.30 3.46 -13.07
CA ASP A 57 2.44 2.56 -12.80
C ASP A 57 3.22 2.95 -11.54
N THR A 58 3.65 4.21 -11.43
CA THR A 58 4.41 4.70 -10.26
C THR A 58 3.54 4.79 -9.02
N PHE A 59 2.26 5.13 -9.17
CA PHE A 59 1.31 5.18 -8.07
C PHE A 59 1.11 3.81 -7.42
N TYR A 60 0.83 2.78 -8.21
CA TYR A 60 0.69 1.42 -7.68
C TYR A 60 2.00 0.88 -7.11
N LYS A 61 3.14 1.15 -7.76
CA LYS A 61 4.45 0.84 -7.16
C LYS A 61 4.61 1.48 -5.78
N ALA A 62 4.22 2.74 -5.61
CA ALA A 62 4.32 3.42 -4.33
C ALA A 62 3.55 2.69 -3.21
N LEU A 63 2.31 2.31 -3.48
CA LEU A 63 1.43 1.60 -2.54
C LEU A 63 1.90 0.16 -2.27
N ILE A 64 2.38 -0.55 -3.29
CA ILE A 64 2.98 -1.88 -3.15
C ILE A 64 4.21 -1.80 -2.25
N GLN A 65 5.11 -0.83 -2.47
CA GLN A 65 6.27 -0.62 -1.60
C GLN A 65 5.85 -0.23 -0.17
N LEU A 66 4.82 0.59 -0.01
CA LEU A 66 4.28 0.95 1.30
C LEU A 66 3.81 -0.28 2.09
N ALA A 67 3.09 -1.22 1.45
CA ALA A 67 2.74 -2.49 2.09
C ALA A 67 4.01 -3.30 2.43
N GLY A 68 4.97 -3.35 1.52
CA GLY A 68 6.28 -3.98 1.72
C GLY A 68 7.05 -3.43 2.93
N VAL A 69 6.96 -2.13 3.22
CA VAL A 69 7.54 -1.51 4.42
C VAL A 69 7.06 -2.26 5.66
N PHE A 70 5.75 -2.40 5.82
CA PHE A 70 5.17 -3.01 7.02
C PHE A 70 5.33 -4.52 7.07
N VAL A 71 5.40 -5.22 5.92
CA VAL A 71 5.83 -6.62 5.86
C VAL A 71 7.24 -6.78 6.43
N HIS A 72 8.16 -5.87 6.10
CA HIS A 72 9.53 -5.93 6.62
C HIS A 72 9.61 -5.56 8.11
N LEU A 73 8.81 -4.60 8.57
CA LEU A 73 8.74 -4.26 9.99
C LEU A 73 8.19 -5.41 10.84
N GLN A 74 7.15 -6.11 10.38
CA GLN A 74 6.64 -7.34 11.02
C GLN A 74 7.72 -8.43 11.14
N LYS A 75 8.69 -8.45 10.22
CA LYS A 75 9.81 -9.41 10.19
C LYS A 75 11.07 -8.87 10.87
N GLN A 76 10.99 -7.75 11.60
CA GLN A 76 12.10 -7.06 12.26
C GLN A 76 13.25 -6.66 11.30
N ARG A 77 12.94 -6.42 10.02
CA ARG A 77 13.92 -6.05 9.00
C ARG A 77 13.91 -4.55 8.74
N LEU A 78 14.53 -3.78 9.63
CA LEU A 78 14.51 -2.31 9.59
C LEU A 78 15.20 -1.71 8.37
N ARG A 79 16.34 -2.27 7.94
CA ARG A 79 17.08 -1.75 6.78
C ARG A 79 16.29 -1.87 5.46
N PRO A 80 15.74 -3.03 5.09
CA PRO A 80 14.84 -3.12 3.95
C PRO A 80 13.61 -2.23 4.08
N ALA A 81 13.01 -2.14 5.27
CA ALA A 81 11.86 -1.26 5.49
C ALA A 81 12.18 0.21 5.15
N ARG A 82 13.32 0.73 5.61
CA ARG A 82 13.78 2.09 5.27
C ARG A 82 13.94 2.31 3.76
N ALA A 83 14.57 1.36 3.08
CA ALA A 83 14.75 1.45 1.63
C ALA A 83 13.40 1.48 0.88
N LEU A 84 12.41 0.71 1.33
CA LEU A 84 11.07 0.75 0.75
C LEU A 84 10.30 2.03 1.08
N MET A 85 10.56 2.65 2.25
CA MET A 85 10.01 3.98 2.56
C MET A 85 10.57 5.03 1.60
N ASP A 86 11.86 4.99 1.29
CA ASP A 86 12.50 5.89 0.31
C ASP A 86 11.89 5.72 -1.08
N LEU A 87 11.74 4.47 -1.53
CA LEU A 87 11.15 4.16 -2.84
C LEU A 87 9.68 4.60 -2.91
N SER A 88 8.89 4.28 -1.89
CA SER A 88 7.48 4.67 -1.83
C SER A 88 7.33 6.20 -1.85
N GLN A 89 8.09 6.91 -1.01
CA GLN A 89 8.10 8.38 -1.00
C GLN A 89 8.50 8.95 -2.36
N GLY A 90 9.56 8.43 -2.98
CA GLY A 90 10.05 8.92 -4.27
C GLY A 90 9.02 8.77 -5.39
N TYR A 91 8.26 7.67 -5.40
CA TYR A 91 7.16 7.50 -6.35
C TYR A 91 5.99 8.46 -6.07
N LEU A 92 5.60 8.65 -4.81
CA LEU A 92 4.48 9.54 -4.45
C LEU A 92 4.75 11.00 -4.82
N HIS A 93 5.99 11.48 -4.67
CA HIS A 93 6.37 12.86 -4.99
C HIS A 93 6.18 13.23 -6.48
N ALA A 94 6.10 12.25 -7.38
CA ALA A 94 5.81 12.47 -8.79
C ALA A 94 4.31 12.71 -9.07
N HIS A 95 3.46 12.61 -8.06
CA HIS A 95 2.02 12.74 -8.18
C HIS A 95 1.51 14.03 -7.50
N GLY A 96 0.28 14.44 -7.85
CA GLY A 96 -0.40 15.55 -7.18
C GLY A 96 -0.89 15.18 -5.78
N THR A 97 -1.81 15.96 -5.23
CA THR A 97 -2.31 15.74 -3.86
C THR A 97 -3.29 14.57 -3.74
N MET A 98 -3.89 14.12 -4.85
CA MET A 98 -4.86 13.03 -4.90
C MET A 98 -4.69 12.19 -6.17
N VAL A 99 -4.79 10.86 -6.04
CA VAL A 99 -4.75 9.91 -7.16
C VAL A 99 -5.77 8.78 -6.91
N GLU A 100 -6.63 8.48 -7.88
CA GLU A 100 -7.65 7.42 -7.80
C GLU A 100 -8.57 7.55 -6.55
N GLY A 101 -8.83 8.78 -6.09
CA GLY A 101 -9.64 9.05 -4.88
C GLY A 101 -8.87 8.96 -3.57
N LEU A 102 -7.59 8.56 -3.59
CA LEU A 102 -6.73 8.54 -2.41
C LEU A 102 -6.05 9.91 -2.21
N SER A 103 -6.28 10.53 -1.06
CA SER A 103 -5.48 11.67 -0.61
C SER A 103 -4.06 11.21 -0.26
N LEU A 104 -3.05 11.79 -0.90
CA LEU A 104 -1.65 11.38 -0.71
C LEU A 104 -1.01 12.02 0.53
N GLY A 105 -1.55 13.13 1.04
CA GLY A 105 -1.03 13.82 2.23
C GLY A 105 -0.89 12.89 3.45
N PRO A 106 -1.95 12.17 3.85
CA PRO A 106 -1.87 11.17 4.92
C PRO A 106 -0.88 10.03 4.64
N VAL A 107 -0.68 9.64 3.38
CA VAL A 107 0.27 8.59 3.00
C VAL A 107 1.72 9.05 3.19
N HIS A 108 2.05 10.26 2.73
CA HIS A 108 3.34 10.89 2.98
C HIS A 108 3.61 11.00 4.49
N ALA A 109 2.63 11.50 5.25
CA ALA A 109 2.75 11.65 6.69
C ALA A 109 2.99 10.30 7.40
N LEU A 110 2.34 9.22 6.95
CA LEU A 110 2.55 7.89 7.48
C LEU A 110 3.99 7.40 7.26
N LEU A 111 4.51 7.56 6.04
CA LEU A 111 5.88 7.18 5.70
C LEU A 111 6.90 7.96 6.55
N ASP A 112 6.71 9.25 6.71
CA ASP A 112 7.62 10.12 7.46
C ASP A 112 7.60 9.80 8.97
N GLN A 113 6.42 9.60 9.54
CA GLN A 113 6.27 9.18 10.94
C GLN A 113 6.99 7.87 11.22
N TRP A 114 6.83 6.88 10.36
CA TRP A 114 7.49 5.59 10.55
C TRP A 114 9.00 5.64 10.30
N ARG A 115 9.46 6.47 9.35
CA ARG A 115 10.88 6.72 9.12
C ARG A 115 11.55 7.28 10.37
N VAL A 116 10.95 8.32 10.97
CA VAL A 116 11.43 8.91 12.23
C VAL A 116 11.41 7.88 13.35
N ARG A 117 10.32 7.11 13.48
CA ARG A 117 10.16 6.11 14.53
C ARG A 117 11.26 5.05 14.53
N ILE A 118 11.69 4.59 13.36
CA ILE A 118 12.70 3.54 13.24
C ILE A 118 14.12 4.07 13.05
N ALA A 119 14.31 5.40 13.10
CA ALA A 119 15.62 6.02 12.94
C ALA A 119 16.52 5.66 14.12
N GLY A 120 17.74 5.21 13.83
CA GLY A 120 18.72 4.81 14.85
C GLY A 120 18.41 3.51 15.60
N LEU A 121 17.26 2.86 15.35
CA LEU A 121 16.93 1.58 15.97
C LEU A 121 17.69 0.42 15.30
N GLU A 122 18.19 -0.49 16.15
CA GLU A 122 18.75 -1.78 15.74
C GLU A 122 17.67 -2.85 15.60
N SER A 123 16.65 -2.81 16.48
CA SER A 123 15.50 -3.71 16.48
C SER A 123 14.21 -2.96 16.82
N LEU A 124 13.08 -3.57 16.48
CA LEU A 124 11.74 -3.02 16.72
C LEU A 124 10.79 -4.18 17.00
N ASP A 125 10.07 -4.13 18.12
CA ASP A 125 8.86 -4.92 18.29
C ASP A 125 7.68 -4.17 17.67
N PHE A 126 7.33 -4.54 16.44
CA PHE A 126 6.26 -3.88 15.68
C PHE A 126 4.88 -4.02 16.35
N HIS A 127 4.66 -5.08 17.14
CA HIS A 127 3.36 -5.36 17.76
C HIS A 127 3.01 -4.40 18.91
N GLN A 128 3.99 -3.65 19.42
CA GLN A 128 3.76 -2.62 20.44
C GLN A 128 3.10 -1.35 19.88
N TYR A 129 3.00 -1.23 18.57
CA TYR A 129 2.40 -0.07 17.90
C TYR A 129 1.04 -0.42 17.32
N PRO A 130 0.08 0.53 17.32
CA PRO A 130 -1.17 0.33 16.61
C PRO A 130 -0.89 0.05 15.12
N PRO A 131 -1.56 -0.93 14.50
CA PRO A 131 -1.39 -1.21 13.08
C PRO A 131 -1.66 0.04 12.23
N PRO A 132 -0.71 0.45 11.39
CA PRO A 132 -0.91 1.51 10.41
C PRO A 132 -2.15 1.31 9.56
N ARG A 133 -2.85 2.41 9.29
CA ARG A 133 -4.05 2.43 8.45
C ARG A 133 -3.96 3.57 7.45
N LEU A 134 -4.65 3.37 6.33
CA LEU A 134 -4.86 4.34 5.27
C LEU A 134 -6.32 4.77 5.27
N LEU A 135 -6.54 6.02 4.86
CA LEU A 135 -7.88 6.44 4.47
C LEU A 135 -8.32 5.61 3.25
N MET A 136 -9.61 5.29 3.20
CA MET A 136 -10.19 4.68 2.01
C MET A 136 -10.19 5.70 0.87
N PRO A 137 -10.05 5.28 -0.40
CA PRO A 137 -10.30 6.15 -1.54
C PRO A 137 -11.73 6.69 -1.48
N GLU A 138 -11.87 8.00 -1.70
CA GLU A 138 -13.16 8.69 -1.68
C GLU A 138 -13.47 9.30 -3.05
N GLN A 139 -14.75 9.58 -3.28
CA GLN A 139 -15.14 10.48 -4.36
C GLN A 139 -14.56 11.86 -4.07
N GLY A 140 -13.74 12.40 -4.98
CA GLY A 140 -13.65 13.85 -5.07
C GLY A 140 -15.08 14.36 -5.29
N LEU A 141 -15.54 15.30 -4.48
CA LEU A 141 -16.77 16.02 -4.80
C LEU A 141 -16.54 16.63 -6.18
N ASP A 142 -17.32 16.21 -7.18
CA ASP A 142 -17.45 16.97 -8.42
C ASP A 142 -18.03 18.33 -7.99
N VAL A 143 -17.16 19.33 -7.88
CA VAL A 143 -17.54 20.72 -7.58
C VAL A 143 -17.97 21.40 -8.85
#